data_AF-A0A495W3N8-F1
#
_entry.id   AF-A0A495W3N8-F1
#
_cell.length_a   1.000
_cell.length_b   1.000
_cell.length_c   1.000
_cell.angle_alpha   90.00
_cell.angle_beta   90.00
_cell.angle_gamma   90.00
#
_symmetry.space_group_name_H-M   'P 1'
#
loop_
_entity.id
_entity.type
_entity.pdbx_description
1 polymer ?
#
loop_
_entity_poly.entity_id
_entity_poly.type
_entity_poly.pdbx_seq_one_letter_code
_entity_poly.pdbx_strand_id
1 'polypeptide(L)'
;MTIDRPEWSGSADEGVRVSTATARVRTAGSADDLRALVMWLRDEDALRGRVSLAAAPPAEGEMGEIVDAAVIVLTSGTVSVLVRSLFDYLKHRRTTAKITLTVRDEQGRELELTCGSGDDAHATATAVRTFLEG
;
A
#
# COMPACT_ATOMS: atom_id res chain seq x y z
N MET A 1 19.23 -59.42 10.59
CA MET A 1 17.93 -59.33 9.91
C MET A 1 17.63 -57.85 9.78
N THR A 2 17.98 -57.31 8.61
CA THR A 2 17.85 -55.90 8.23
C THR A 2 16.36 -55.58 8.07
N ILE A 3 15.88 -54.55 8.77
CA ILE A 3 14.57 -53.96 8.47
C ILE A 3 14.83 -52.65 7.74
N ASP A 4 14.16 -52.59 6.61
CA ASP A 4 14.12 -51.63 5.53
C ASP A 4 13.59 -50.24 5.95
N ARG A 5 13.96 -49.21 5.19
CA ARG A 5 13.62 -47.78 5.42
C ARG A 5 12.11 -47.47 5.20
N PRO A 6 11.61 -46.27 5.57
CA PRO A 6 11.74 -45.09 4.68
C PRO A 6 12.31 -43.86 5.45
N GLU A 7 13.29 -43.10 4.95
CA GLU A 7 13.10 -42.10 3.87
C GLU A 7 12.06 -41.02 4.25
N TRP A 8 12.21 -40.33 5.39
CA TRP A 8 11.54 -39.04 5.58
C TRP A 8 12.21 -37.99 4.67
N SER A 9 11.71 -37.93 3.44
CA SER A 9 11.97 -36.85 2.49
C SER A 9 11.09 -35.64 2.82
N GLY A 10 11.72 -34.47 2.88
CA GLY A 10 11.11 -33.18 2.52
C GLY A 10 9.89 -32.73 3.32
N SER A 11 10.12 -32.10 4.48
CA SER A 11 9.39 -30.86 4.75
C SER A 11 10.30 -29.73 4.33
N ALA A 12 10.26 -29.41 3.04
CA ALA A 12 10.56 -28.04 2.63
C ALA A 12 9.57 -27.16 3.41
N ASP A 13 10.08 -26.42 4.38
CA ASP A 13 9.58 -25.09 4.68
C ASP A 13 9.73 -24.30 3.38
N GLU A 14 8.85 -24.55 2.42
CA GLU A 14 8.68 -23.68 1.27
C GLU A 14 7.96 -22.47 1.83
N GLY A 15 8.74 -21.64 2.54
CA GLY A 15 8.28 -20.40 3.10
C GLY A 15 7.57 -19.64 1.99
N VAL A 16 6.27 -19.48 2.12
CA VAL A 16 5.50 -18.56 1.30
C VAL A 16 6.25 -17.24 1.39
N ARG A 17 6.98 -16.89 0.33
CA ARG A 17 7.64 -15.60 0.23
C ARG A 17 6.51 -14.60 0.10
N VAL A 18 6.11 -14.03 1.23
CA VAL A 18 5.15 -12.94 1.23
C VAL A 18 5.91 -11.74 0.69
N SER A 19 5.75 -11.47 -0.60
CA SER A 19 6.28 -10.24 -1.20
C SER A 19 5.64 -9.06 -0.49
N THR A 20 6.45 -8.24 0.17
CA THR A 20 6.00 -7.01 0.84
C THR A 20 6.42 -5.81 0.03
N ALA A 21 5.49 -4.89 -0.20
CA ALA A 21 5.76 -3.62 -0.85
C ALA A 21 5.31 -2.45 0.00
N THR A 22 5.83 -1.28 -0.31
CA THR A 22 5.45 -0.03 0.33
C THR A 22 4.72 0.84 -0.69
N ALA A 23 3.46 1.13 -0.44
CA ALA A 23 2.73 2.17 -1.16
C ALA A 23 2.94 3.52 -0.50
N ARG A 24 3.25 4.53 -1.29
CA ARG A 24 3.25 5.94 -0.91
C ARG A 24 2.07 6.61 -1.59
N VAL A 25 1.21 7.25 -0.83
CA VAL A 25 0.07 8.00 -1.36
C VAL A 25 0.30 9.48 -1.10
N ARG A 26 0.21 10.28 -2.15
CA ARG A 26 0.26 11.74 -2.10
C ARG A 26 -1.06 12.31 -2.59
N THR A 27 -1.57 13.30 -1.86
CA THR A 27 -2.78 14.04 -2.21
C THR A 27 -2.38 15.39 -2.79
N ALA A 28 -3.04 15.85 -3.85
CA ALA A 28 -2.83 17.22 -4.36
C ALA A 28 -3.44 18.31 -3.45
N GLY A 29 -4.12 17.93 -2.37
CA GLY A 29 -4.75 18.83 -1.40
C GLY A 29 -3.81 19.24 -0.26
N SER A 30 -4.40 19.76 0.82
CA SER A 30 -3.67 20.16 2.04
C SER A 30 -3.26 18.96 2.89
N ALA A 31 -2.30 19.18 3.81
CA ALA A 31 -1.90 18.21 4.83
C ALA A 31 -3.07 17.59 5.62
N ASP A 32 -4.16 18.35 5.82
CA ASP A 32 -5.39 17.85 6.43
C ASP A 32 -6.09 16.77 5.60
N ASP A 33 -6.10 16.90 4.27
CA ASP A 33 -6.69 15.92 3.36
C ASP A 33 -5.92 14.60 3.41
N LEU A 34 -4.59 14.67 3.49
CA LEU A 34 -3.72 13.51 3.67
C LEU A 34 -3.95 12.83 5.03
N ARG A 35 -4.09 13.62 6.10
CA ARG A 35 -4.41 13.09 7.45
C ARG A 35 -5.78 12.41 7.47
N ALA A 36 -6.78 13.02 6.86
CA ALA A 36 -8.12 12.46 6.73
C ALA A 36 -8.11 11.14 5.94
N LEU A 37 -7.37 11.10 4.82
CA LEU A 37 -7.16 9.86 4.05
C LEU A 37 -6.48 8.78 4.90
N VAL A 38 -5.44 9.11 5.66
CA VAL A 38 -4.78 8.14 6.54
C VAL A 38 -5.71 7.63 7.63
N MET A 39 -6.49 8.50 8.25
CA MET A 39 -7.48 8.07 9.24
C MET A 39 -8.53 7.14 8.63
N TRP A 40 -8.99 7.45 7.42
CA TRP A 40 -9.90 6.58 6.67
C TRP A 40 -9.29 5.21 6.38
N LEU A 41 -8.06 5.16 5.86
CA LEU A 41 -7.38 3.89 5.57
C LEU A 41 -7.05 3.10 6.84
N ARG A 42 -6.88 3.76 7.99
CA ARG A 42 -6.65 3.09 9.29
C ARG A 42 -7.89 2.46 9.88
N ASP A 43 -9.08 2.89 9.46
CA ASP A 43 -10.36 2.29 9.86
C ASP A 43 -10.55 0.88 9.26
N GLU A 44 -9.88 0.60 8.13
CA GLU A 44 -9.87 -0.73 7.53
C GLU A 44 -9.05 -1.73 8.35
N ASP A 45 -9.70 -2.78 8.82
CA ASP A 45 -9.10 -3.79 9.67
C ASP A 45 -7.87 -4.47 9.01
N ALA A 46 -7.92 -4.68 7.69
CA ALA A 46 -6.80 -5.25 6.91
C ALA A 46 -5.60 -4.29 6.76
N LEU A 47 -5.78 -2.98 6.93
CA LEU A 47 -4.72 -1.97 6.82
C LEU A 47 -4.32 -1.41 8.19
N ARG A 48 -5.03 -1.81 9.24
CA ARG A 48 -4.76 -1.41 10.61
C ARG A 48 -3.32 -1.74 11.00
N GLY A 49 -2.61 -0.74 11.52
CA GLY A 49 -1.19 -0.85 11.89
C GLY A 49 -0.21 -0.85 10.70
N ARG A 50 -0.69 -0.81 9.45
CA ARG A 50 0.14 -0.79 8.23
C ARG A 50 0.24 0.59 7.59
N VAL A 51 -0.57 1.55 8.03
CA VAL A 51 -0.64 2.91 7.49
C VAL A 51 0.08 3.89 8.44
N SER A 52 1.13 4.54 7.95
CA SER A 52 1.87 5.58 8.64
C SER A 52 1.88 6.88 7.84
N LEU A 53 1.92 8.03 8.51
CA LEU A 53 2.22 9.30 7.86
C LEU A 53 3.74 9.45 7.76
N ALA A 54 4.23 9.83 6.58
CA ALA A 54 5.59 10.32 6.41
C ALA A 54 5.57 11.86 6.51
N ALA A 55 6.13 12.36 7.60
CA ALA A 55 6.49 13.76 7.74
C ALA A 55 7.78 14.03 6.97
N ALA A 56 7.81 15.07 6.14
CA ALA A 56 9.07 15.60 5.64
C ALA A 56 9.70 16.47 6.73
N PRO A 57 11.04 16.46 6.89
CA PRO A 57 11.70 17.40 7.79
C PRO A 57 11.34 18.83 7.36
N PRO A 58 11.00 19.72 8.31
CA PRO A 58 10.66 21.10 7.98
C PRO A 58 11.87 21.75 7.29
N ALA A 59 11.65 22.36 6.12
CA ALA A 59 12.66 23.17 5.47
C ALA A 59 12.97 24.39 6.35
N GLU A 60 14.22 24.86 6.30
CA GLU A 60 14.69 26.00 7.09
C GLU A 60 13.83 27.25 6.80
N GLY A 61 12.91 27.58 7.71
CA GLY A 61 12.01 28.73 7.60
C GLY A 61 10.51 28.40 7.59
N GLU A 62 10.11 27.13 7.46
CA GLU A 62 8.71 26.71 7.60
C GLU A 62 8.43 26.24 9.04
N MET A 63 7.66 27.03 9.78
CA MET A 63 7.14 26.61 11.10
C MET A 63 5.98 25.63 10.92
N GLY A 64 6.29 24.34 10.78
CA GLY A 64 5.29 23.27 10.85
C GLY A 64 5.78 21.94 10.28
N GLU A 65 5.46 20.83 10.94
CA GLU A 65 5.63 19.48 10.39
C GLU A 65 4.67 19.29 9.22
N ILE A 66 5.20 19.35 8.00
CA ILE A 66 4.43 19.14 6.77
C ILE A 66 4.40 17.63 6.52
N VAL A 67 3.22 17.02 6.69
CA VAL A 67 2.99 15.66 6.22
C VAL A 67 2.99 15.67 4.69
N ASP A 68 3.95 14.96 4.10
CA ASP A 68 4.23 14.99 2.66
C ASP A 68 3.59 13.81 1.91
N ALA A 69 3.54 12.64 2.57
CA ALA A 69 2.97 11.43 2.00
C ALA A 69 2.43 10.49 3.08
N ALA A 70 1.47 9.66 2.72
CA ALA A 70 1.05 8.51 3.51
C ALA A 70 1.84 7.28 3.02
N VAL A 71 2.38 6.50 3.94
CA VAL A 71 3.15 5.28 3.65
C VAL A 71 2.35 4.09 4.17
N ILE A 72 2.07 3.13 3.29
CA ILE A 72 1.27 1.95 3.58
C ILE A 72 2.07 0.70 3.22
N VAL A 73 2.18 -0.22 4.17
CA VAL A 73 2.77 -1.54 3.91
C VAL A 73 1.70 -2.42 3.26
N LEU A 74 2.00 -2.91 2.06
CA LEU A 74 1.15 -3.75 1.23
C LEU A 74 1.69 -5.17 1.12
N THR A 75 0.77 -6.12 1.06
CA THR A 75 0.98 -7.50 0.66
C THR A 75 -0.05 -7.87 -0.39
N SER A 76 0.12 -8.98 -1.11
CA SER A 76 -0.85 -9.38 -2.16
C SER A 76 -2.31 -9.44 -1.66
N GLY A 77 -2.51 -9.79 -0.38
CA GLY A 77 -3.83 -9.85 0.25
C GLY A 77 -4.41 -8.49 0.66
N THR A 78 -3.60 -7.46 0.90
CA THR A 78 -4.10 -6.14 1.35
C THR A 78 -4.31 -5.15 0.21
N VAL A 79 -3.76 -5.40 -0.99
CA VAL A 79 -3.90 -4.52 -2.17
C VAL A 79 -5.37 -4.25 -2.50
N SER A 80 -6.21 -5.28 -2.53
CA SER A 80 -7.62 -5.12 -2.88
C SER A 80 -8.38 -4.27 -1.86
N VAL A 81 -8.05 -4.39 -0.57
CA VAL A 81 -8.66 -3.57 0.49
C VAL A 81 -8.20 -2.13 0.39
N LEU A 82 -6.89 -1.90 0.23
CA LEU A 82 -6.33 -0.56 0.01
C LEU A 82 -7.05 0.13 -1.15
N VAL A 83 -7.06 -0.49 -2.32
CA VAL A 83 -7.61 0.15 -3.51
C VAL A 83 -9.11 0.36 -3.36
N ARG A 84 -9.85 -0.60 -2.81
CA ARG A 84 -11.28 -0.41 -2.56
C ARG A 84 -11.55 0.79 -1.64
N SER A 85 -10.88 0.87 -0.49
CA SER A 85 -11.13 1.95 0.48
C SER A 85 -10.58 3.30 0.02
N LEU A 86 -9.50 3.30 -0.76
CA LEU A 86 -8.97 4.48 -1.44
C LEU A 86 -9.99 5.07 -2.42
N PHE A 87 -10.60 4.22 -3.26
CA PHE A 87 -11.63 4.64 -4.20
C PHE A 87 -12.94 5.02 -3.52
N ASP A 88 -13.29 4.37 -2.40
CA ASP A 88 -14.42 4.76 -1.57
C ASP A 88 -14.23 6.17 -0.99
N TYR A 89 -13.03 6.46 -0.47
CA TYR A 89 -12.65 7.81 -0.02
C TYR A 89 -12.73 8.84 -1.16
N LEU A 90 -12.19 8.53 -2.35
CA LEU A 90 -12.26 9.42 -3.53
C LEU A 90 -13.69 9.68 -4.00
N LYS A 91 -14.61 8.73 -3.81
CA LYS A 91 -16.04 8.92 -4.08
C LYS A 91 -16.69 9.79 -3.02
N HIS A 92 -16.31 9.61 -1.76
CA HIS A 92 -16.85 10.37 -0.63
C HIS A 92 -16.39 11.83 -0.63
N ARG A 93 -15.10 12.08 -0.91
CA ARG A 93 -14.52 13.42 -1.08
C ARG A 93 -14.35 13.76 -2.57
N ARG A 94 -15.45 14.13 -3.23
CA ARG A 94 -15.45 14.63 -4.64
C ARG A 94 -14.51 15.81 -4.93
N THR A 95 -13.99 16.48 -3.89
CA THR A 95 -13.01 17.58 -4.01
C THR A 95 -11.56 17.08 -4.19
N THR A 96 -11.23 15.86 -3.74
CA THR A 96 -9.88 15.32 -3.91
C THR A 96 -9.75 14.76 -5.33
N ALA A 97 -9.43 15.64 -6.27
CA ALA A 97 -9.53 15.34 -7.70
C ALA A 97 -8.56 14.25 -8.18
N LYS A 98 -7.37 14.18 -7.57
CA LYS A 98 -6.31 13.23 -7.95
C LYS A 98 -5.43 12.88 -6.75
N ILE A 99 -5.07 11.61 -6.67
CA ILE A 99 -4.07 11.09 -5.75
C ILE A 99 -3.01 10.35 -6.55
N THR A 100 -1.77 10.43 -6.09
CA THR A 100 -0.65 9.69 -6.68
C THR A 100 -0.30 8.56 -5.74
N LEU A 101 -0.39 7.32 -6.23
CA LEU A 101 -0.03 6.09 -5.57
C LEU A 101 1.28 5.58 -6.16
N THR A 102 2.35 5.63 -5.39
CA THR A 102 3.67 5.11 -5.76
C THR A 102 3.93 3.83 -4.98
N VAL A 103 3.92 2.68 -5.64
CA VAL A 103 4.21 1.38 -5.02
C VAL A 103 5.65 1.00 -5.26
N ARG A 104 6.38 0.67 -4.20
CA ARG A 104 7.76 0.21 -4.26
C ARG A 104 7.89 -1.20 -3.70
N ASP A 105 8.40 -2.10 -4.52
CA ASP A 105 8.65 -3.50 -4.16
C ASP A 105 9.97 -3.68 -3.40
N GLU A 106 10.16 -4.85 -2.77
CA GLU A 106 11.41 -5.22 -2.09
C GLU A 106 12.61 -5.25 -3.04
N GLN A 107 12.39 -5.54 -4.33
CA GLN A 107 13.41 -5.53 -5.36
C GLN A 107 13.82 -4.11 -5.80
N GLY A 108 13.22 -3.07 -5.21
CA GLY A 108 13.49 -1.67 -5.54
C GLY A 108 12.78 -1.18 -6.81
N ARG A 109 11.91 -2.02 -7.40
CA ARG A 109 11.03 -1.60 -8.49
C ARG A 109 10.02 -0.60 -7.97
N GLU A 110 9.65 0.36 -8.80
CA GLU A 110 8.68 1.40 -8.47
C GLU A 110 7.60 1.48 -9.54
N LEU A 111 6.35 1.55 -9.11
CA LEU A 111 5.16 1.69 -9.95
C LEU A 111 4.39 2.92 -9.47
N GLU A 112 4.38 3.98 -10.29
CA GLU A 112 3.58 5.17 -10.04
C GLU A 112 2.24 5.09 -10.79
N LEU A 113 1.15 5.26 -10.06
CA LEU A 113 -0.22 5.26 -10.56
C LEU A 113 -0.90 6.56 -10.10
N THR A 114 -1.59 7.23 -11.01
CA THR A 114 -2.43 8.38 -10.64
C THR A 114 -3.87 7.93 -10.65
N CYS A 115 -4.51 7.91 -9.47
CA CYS A 115 -5.90 7.51 -9.32
C CYS A 115 -6.78 8.75 -9.10
N GLY A 116 -7.94 8.75 -9.74
CA GLY A 116 -8.98 9.76 -9.54
C GLY A 116 -10.33 9.09 -9.33
N SER A 117 -11.35 9.86 -8.93
CA SER A 117 -12.69 9.32 -8.62
C SER A 117 -13.38 8.62 -9.81
N GLY A 118 -12.90 8.84 -11.04
CA GLY A 118 -13.38 8.20 -12.27
C GLY A 118 -12.52 7.04 -12.77
N ASP A 119 -11.44 6.69 -12.05
CA ASP A 119 -10.57 5.58 -12.44
C ASP A 119 -11.17 4.21 -12.05
N ASP A 120 -10.62 3.13 -12.58
CA ASP A 120 -11.11 1.77 -12.29
C ASP A 120 -10.34 1.14 -11.12
N ALA A 121 -11.02 1.03 -9.99
CA ALA A 121 -10.47 0.43 -8.77
C ALA A 121 -10.00 -1.01 -8.99
N HIS A 122 -10.70 -1.79 -9.81
CA HIS A 122 -10.34 -3.18 -10.01
C HIS A 122 -9.10 -3.33 -10.90
N ALA A 123 -9.00 -2.50 -11.94
CA ALA A 123 -7.82 -2.42 -12.79
C ALA A 123 -6.59 -1.96 -11.99
N THR A 124 -6.72 -0.92 -11.17
CA THR A 124 -5.64 -0.45 -10.28
C THR A 124 -5.18 -1.54 -9.31
N ALA A 125 -6.11 -2.23 -8.64
CA ALA A 125 -5.77 -3.32 -7.73
C ALA A 125 -5.07 -4.48 -8.44
N THR A 126 -5.49 -4.78 -9.66
CA THR A 126 -4.88 -5.83 -10.48
C THR A 126 -3.48 -5.45 -10.92
N ALA A 127 -3.26 -4.21 -11.37
CA ALA A 127 -1.95 -3.72 -11.77
C ALA A 127 -0.94 -3.76 -10.61
N VAL A 128 -1.35 -3.31 -9.42
CA VAL A 128 -0.50 -3.36 -8.22
C VAL A 128 -0.20 -4.81 -7.83
N ARG A 129 -1.20 -5.69 -7.81
CA ARG A 129 -0.99 -7.11 -7.50
C ARG A 129 -0.02 -7.77 -8.48
N THR A 130 -0.25 -7.61 -9.79
CA THR A 130 0.63 -8.16 -10.82
C THR A 130 2.06 -7.64 -10.69
N PHE A 131 2.24 -6.38 -10.27
CA PHE A 131 3.56 -5.83 -9.98
C PHE A 131 4.26 -6.47 -8.77
N LEU A 132 3.51 -6.91 -7.75
CA LEU A 132 4.06 -7.64 -6.60
C LEU A 132 4.39 -9.11 -6.91
N GLU A 133 3.70 -9.69 -7.88
CA GLU A 133 3.85 -11.10 -8.27
C GLU A 133 4.85 -11.33 -9.40
N GLY A 134 5.09 -10.31 -10.24
CA GLY A 134 6.14 -10.33 -11.26
C GLY A 134 7.52 -10.14 -10.67
#